data_AF-A0A2X3G830-F1
#
_entry.id   AF-A0A2X3G830-F1
#
_cell.length_a   1.000
_cell.length_b   1.000
_cell.length_c   1.000
_cell.angle_alpha   90.00
_cell.angle_beta   90.00
_cell.angle_gamma   90.00
#
_symmetry.space_group_name_H-M   'P 1'
#
loop_
_entity.id
_entity.type
_entity.pdbx_description
1 polymer ?
#
loop_
_entity_poly.entity_id
_entity_poly.type
_entity_poly.pdbx_seq_one_letter_code
_entity_poly.pdbx_strand_id
1 'polypeptide(L)'
;MEVNRGSDGWLRAESGALSTGEAIGTGMSILVMVVQSWEDESRRLRGKDISPCRLLFLDEAARLDARSIATLFELCERLEMQLIIAAPENISPEKGTTYKLVRKVFNNHEHVHVVGLRGFAAPLPEALPGTADAS
;
A
#
# COMPACT_ATOMS: atom_id res chain seq x y z
N MET A 1 -4.81 -12.08 -19.23
CA MET A 1 -4.23 -11.06 -18.33
C MET A 1 -3.23 -10.27 -19.11
N GLU A 2 -3.43 -8.97 -19.15
CA GLU A 2 -2.64 -8.04 -19.96
C GLU A 2 -2.17 -6.89 -19.08
N VAL A 3 -1.00 -6.36 -19.39
CA VAL A 3 -0.37 -5.19 -18.76
C VAL A 3 -0.16 -4.13 -19.83
N ASN A 4 -0.49 -2.88 -19.49
CA ASN A 4 -0.30 -1.76 -20.39
C ASN A 4 1.07 -1.12 -20.17
N ARG A 5 1.90 -1.07 -21.22
CA ARG A 5 3.26 -0.50 -21.18
C ARG A 5 3.38 0.82 -21.95
N GLY A 6 2.30 1.57 -22.10
CA GLY A 6 2.32 2.83 -22.83
C GLY A 6 2.64 2.64 -24.31
N SER A 7 3.93 2.75 -24.68
CA SER A 7 4.40 2.64 -26.06
C SER A 7 4.19 1.25 -26.68
N ASP A 8 4.32 0.20 -25.87
CA ASP A 8 4.20 -1.19 -26.36
C ASP A 8 2.75 -1.70 -26.32
N GLY A 9 1.82 -0.86 -25.87
CA GLY A 9 0.39 -1.18 -25.79
C GLY A 9 0.08 -2.24 -24.73
N TRP A 10 -0.95 -3.04 -25.01
CA TRP A 10 -1.39 -4.14 -24.14
C TRP A 10 -0.61 -5.40 -24.48
N LEU A 11 0.17 -5.88 -23.51
CA LEU A 11 0.96 -7.10 -23.64
C LEU A 11 0.47 -8.14 -22.64
N ARG A 12 0.61 -9.41 -22.99
CA ARG A 12 0.30 -10.51 -22.06
C ARG A 12 1.21 -10.40 -20.83
N ALA A 13 0.62 -10.54 -19.65
CA ALA A 13 1.36 -10.56 -18.40
C ALA A 13 2.15 -11.87 -18.27
N GLU A 14 3.40 -11.87 -18.75
CA GLU A 14 4.33 -12.99 -18.65
C GLU A 14 5.47 -12.66 -17.68
N SER A 15 5.76 -13.57 -16.74
CA SER A 15 6.74 -13.34 -15.67
C SER A 15 8.16 -13.09 -16.17
N GLY A 16 8.52 -13.54 -17.38
CA GLY A 16 9.82 -13.30 -17.98
C GLY A 16 9.98 -11.94 -18.65
N ALA A 17 8.87 -11.22 -18.87
CA ALA A 17 8.85 -9.93 -19.55
C ALA A 17 8.70 -8.75 -18.57
N LEU A 18 8.36 -8.99 -17.30
CA LEU A 18 8.07 -7.98 -16.28
C LEU A 18 9.26 -7.74 -15.35
N SER A 19 9.51 -6.48 -15.01
CA SER A 19 10.39 -6.14 -13.88
C SER A 19 9.79 -6.64 -12.57
N THR A 20 10.61 -6.76 -11.53
CA THR A 20 10.16 -7.18 -10.20
C THR A 20 9.02 -6.31 -9.66
N GLY A 21 9.10 -4.99 -9.85
CA GLY A 21 8.06 -4.07 -9.41
C GLY A 21 6.76 -4.18 -10.21
N GLU A 22 6.86 -4.34 -11.54
CA GLU A 22 5.68 -4.59 -12.39
C GLU A 22 5.02 -5.92 -12.06
N ALA A 23 5.81 -6.97 -11.78
CA ALA A 23 5.29 -8.28 -11.40
C ALA A 23 4.53 -8.20 -10.06
N ILE A 24 5.08 -7.51 -9.07
CA ILE A 24 4.42 -7.27 -7.77
C ILE A 24 3.14 -6.46 -7.96
N GLY A 25 3.18 -5.34 -8.70
CA GLY A 25 2.01 -4.49 -8.94
C GLY A 25 0.90 -5.20 -9.73
N THR A 26 1.28 -6.01 -10.72
CA THR A 26 0.35 -6.84 -11.50
C THR A 26 -0.29 -7.90 -10.61
N GLY A 27 0.51 -8.61 -9.81
CA GLY A 27 0.01 -9.60 -8.86
C GLY A 27 -0.96 -8.98 -7.86
N MET A 28 -0.63 -7.82 -7.31
CA MET A 28 -1.50 -7.08 -6.40
C MET A 28 -2.81 -6.68 -7.07
N SER A 29 -2.78 -6.18 -8.31
CA SER A 29 -3.99 -5.80 -9.05
C SER A 29 -4.91 -6.99 -9.28
N ILE A 30 -4.34 -8.17 -9.58
CA ILE A 30 -5.11 -9.42 -9.72
C ILE A 30 -5.74 -9.83 -8.38
N LEU A 31 -4.97 -9.78 -7.28
CA LEU A 31 -5.48 -10.12 -5.95
C LEU A 31 -6.67 -9.24 -5.56
N VAL A 32 -6.59 -7.95 -5.86
CA VAL A 32 -7.66 -6.99 -5.62
C VAL A 32 -8.93 -7.36 -6.40
N MET A 33 -8.79 -7.72 -7.69
CA MET A 33 -9.93 -8.19 -8.49
C MET A 33 -10.57 -9.44 -7.88
N VAL A 34 -9.77 -10.40 -7.40
CA VAL A 34 -10.27 -11.63 -6.76
C VAL A 34 -11.01 -11.32 -5.46
N VAL A 35 -10.44 -10.46 -4.60
CA VAL A 35 -11.07 -10.07 -3.33
C VAL A 35 -12.41 -9.38 -3.55
N GLN A 36 -12.50 -8.46 -4.52
CA GLN A 36 -13.75 -7.81 -4.88
C GLN A 36 -14.78 -8.81 -5.41
N SER A 37 -14.36 -9.72 -6.28
CA SER A 37 -15.23 -10.76 -6.81
C SER A 37 -15.84 -11.63 -5.70
N TRP A 38 -15.05 -12.04 -4.72
CA TRP A 38 -15.55 -12.82 -3.57
C TRP A 38 -16.46 -12.01 -2.65
N GLU A 39 -16.17 -10.74 -2.44
CA GLU A 39 -16.99 -9.85 -1.64
C GLU A 39 -18.40 -9.68 -2.24
N ASP A 40 -18.47 -9.50 -3.56
CA ASP A 40 -19.71 -9.36 -4.33
C ASP A 40 -20.50 -10.65 -4.41
N GLU A 41 -19.84 -11.78 -4.67
CA GLU A 41 -20.48 -13.10 -4.71
C GLU A 41 -21.14 -13.45 -3.36
N SER A 42 -20.44 -13.15 -2.27
CA SER A 42 -20.93 -13.40 -0.90
C SER A 42 -21.97 -12.38 -0.44
N ARG A 43 -22.23 -11.32 -1.21
CA ARG A 43 -23.11 -10.21 -0.81
C ARG A 43 -24.54 -10.67 -0.52
N ARG A 44 -25.05 -11.67 -1.25
CA ARG A 44 -26.41 -12.21 -1.05
C ARG A 44 -26.54 -13.04 0.22
N LEU A 45 -25.43 -13.63 0.68
CA LEU A 45 -25.37 -14.46 1.89
C LEU A 45 -25.07 -13.64 3.14
N ARG A 46 -24.70 -12.37 2.97
CA ARG A 46 -24.27 -11.46 4.04
C ARG A 46 -25.39 -10.48 4.41
N GLY A 47 -25.45 -10.10 5.69
CA GLY A 47 -26.35 -9.04 6.15
C GLY A 47 -26.06 -7.72 5.44
N LYS A 48 -27.10 -6.94 5.09
CA LYS A 48 -26.97 -5.70 4.32
C LYS A 48 -26.11 -4.63 5.01
N ASP A 49 -25.99 -4.70 6.33
CA ASP A 49 -25.24 -3.75 7.15
C ASP A 49 -23.81 -4.21 7.46
N ILE A 50 -23.33 -5.29 6.81
CA ILE A 50 -22.01 -5.85 7.06
C ILE A 50 -21.12 -5.67 5.82
N SER A 51 -20.04 -4.90 5.99
CA SER A 51 -18.93 -4.81 5.05
C SER A 51 -17.73 -5.63 5.58
N PRO A 52 -17.21 -6.61 4.83
CA PRO A 52 -16.04 -7.36 5.25
C PRO A 52 -14.79 -6.48 5.24
N CYS A 53 -13.85 -6.76 6.14
CA CYS A 53 -12.54 -6.11 6.10
C CYS A 53 -11.72 -6.66 4.93
N ARG A 54 -11.07 -5.77 4.18
CA ARG A 54 -10.11 -6.11 3.14
C ARG A 54 -8.71 -5.79 3.64
N LEU A 55 -7.85 -6.80 3.70
CA LEU A 55 -6.48 -6.68 4.19
C LEU A 55 -5.52 -7.32 3.17
N LEU A 56 -4.50 -6.58 2.77
CA LEU A 56 -3.44 -7.04 1.88
C LEU A 56 -2.09 -6.98 2.59
N PHE A 57 -1.21 -7.91 2.22
CA PHE A 57 0.14 -8.01 2.74
C PHE A 57 1.14 -7.81 1.61
N LEU A 58 2.22 -7.08 1.89
CA LEU A 58 3.34 -6.96 0.99
C LEU A 58 4.65 -7.10 1.76
N ASP A 59 5.34 -8.21 1.53
CA ASP A 59 6.69 -8.41 2.06
C ASP A 59 7.75 -7.90 1.08
N GLU A 60 8.89 -7.47 1.63
CA GLU A 60 10.00 -6.85 0.91
C GLU A 60 9.54 -5.67 0.04
N ALA A 61 8.80 -4.72 0.63
CA ALA A 61 8.29 -3.55 -0.07
C ALA A 61 9.41 -2.67 -0.68
N ALA A 62 10.66 -2.80 -0.21
CA ALA A 62 11.83 -2.16 -0.80
C ALA A 62 12.13 -2.59 -2.25
N ARG A 63 11.53 -3.68 -2.74
CA ARG A 63 11.59 -4.07 -4.17
C ARG A 63 10.78 -3.15 -5.08
N LEU A 64 9.91 -2.32 -4.52
CA LEU A 64 9.14 -1.31 -5.24
C LEU A 64 9.82 0.05 -5.13
N ASP A 65 9.77 0.82 -6.21
CA ASP A 65 10.15 2.22 -6.19
C ASP A 65 9.07 3.08 -5.53
N ALA A 66 9.45 4.30 -5.15
CA ALA A 66 8.54 5.22 -4.45
C ALA A 66 7.24 5.51 -5.21
N ARG A 67 7.27 5.53 -6.56
CA ARG A 67 6.06 5.75 -7.36
C ARG A 67 5.12 4.55 -7.30
N SER A 68 5.64 3.33 -7.43
CA SER A 68 4.81 2.13 -7.33
C SER A 68 4.19 1.98 -5.94
N ILE A 69 4.92 2.32 -4.88
CA ILE A 69 4.38 2.33 -3.50
C ILE A 69 3.28 3.37 -3.35
N ALA A 70 3.45 4.59 -3.90
CA ALA A 70 2.42 5.62 -3.87
C ALA A 70 1.14 5.17 -4.59
N THR A 71 1.26 4.54 -5.77
CA THR A 71 0.13 3.96 -6.49
C THR A 71 -0.59 2.89 -5.67
N LEU A 72 0.16 2.04 -4.94
CA LEU A 72 -0.44 1.05 -4.05
C LEU A 72 -1.22 1.69 -2.90
N PHE A 73 -0.70 2.75 -2.30
CA PHE A 73 -1.42 3.48 -1.25
C PHE A 73 -2.68 4.15 -1.79
N GLU A 74 -2.61 4.80 -2.95
CA GLU A 74 -3.79 5.38 -3.59
C GLU A 74 -4.84 4.31 -3.89
N LEU A 75 -4.43 3.17 -4.42
CA LEU A 75 -5.33 2.05 -4.72
C LEU A 75 -5.99 1.50 -3.44
N CYS A 76 -5.24 1.36 -2.35
CA CYS A 76 -5.79 0.91 -1.06
C CYS A 76 -6.76 1.95 -0.47
N GLU A 77 -6.47 3.25 -0.58
CA GLU A 77 -7.35 4.33 -0.13
C GLU A 77 -8.66 4.34 -0.93
N ARG A 78 -8.59 4.23 -2.26
CA ARG A 78 -9.77 4.22 -3.16
C ARG A 78 -10.66 3.00 -3.00
N LEU A 79 -10.08 1.87 -2.58
CA LEU A 79 -10.79 0.61 -2.39
C LEU A 79 -11.04 0.31 -0.92
N GLU A 80 -10.82 1.26 0.00
CA GLU A 80 -10.98 1.08 1.45
C GLU A 80 -10.38 -0.25 1.94
N MET A 81 -9.12 -0.51 1.55
CA MET A 81 -8.38 -1.70 1.93
C MET A 81 -7.28 -1.33 2.93
N GLN A 82 -7.06 -2.21 3.89
CA GLN A 82 -5.93 -2.15 4.79
C GLN A 82 -4.71 -2.80 4.12
N LEU A 83 -3.54 -2.20 4.30
CA LEU A 83 -2.29 -2.70 3.77
C LEU A 83 -1.26 -2.82 4.88
N ILE A 84 -0.67 -4.01 5.03
CA ILE A 84 0.48 -4.25 5.91
C ILE A 84 1.69 -4.50 5.03
N ILE A 85 2.68 -3.62 5.15
CA ILE A 85 3.93 -3.73 4.41
C ILE A 85 5.09 -4.03 5.37
N ALA A 86 5.97 -4.93 4.97
CA ALA A 86 7.27 -5.11 5.59
C ALA A 86 8.33 -4.45 4.70
N ALA A 87 9.00 -3.43 5.24
CA ALA A 87 10.06 -2.71 4.55
C ALA A 87 11.33 -2.73 5.43
N PRO A 88 12.49 -3.15 4.89
CA PRO A 88 13.76 -3.07 5.61
C PRO A 88 14.25 -1.62 5.77
N GLU A 89 13.78 -0.70 4.92
CA GLU A 89 14.09 0.73 4.99
C GLU A 89 12.95 1.51 5.68
N ASN A 90 13.24 2.72 6.15
CA ASN A 90 12.24 3.62 6.73
C ASN A 90 11.33 4.20 5.63
N ILE A 91 10.55 3.34 4.98
CA ILE A 91 9.39 3.74 4.18
C ILE A 91 8.34 4.14 5.21
N SER A 92 8.43 5.37 5.72
CA SER A 92 7.42 5.93 6.61
C SER A 92 6.38 6.60 5.72
N PRO A 93 5.22 5.97 5.47
CA PRO A 93 4.18 6.64 4.73
C PRO A 93 3.71 7.87 5.51
N GLU A 94 3.52 8.99 4.81
CA GLU A 94 2.93 10.21 5.39
C GLU A 94 1.55 9.93 6.03
N LYS A 95 0.85 8.94 5.48
CA LYS A 95 -0.41 8.40 5.98
C LYS A 95 -0.22 6.97 6.48
N GLY A 96 -0.19 6.74 7.80
CA GLY A 96 -0.17 5.38 8.33
C GLY A 96 0.32 5.23 9.76
N THR A 97 0.48 3.97 10.14
CA THR A 97 1.16 3.55 11.38
C THR A 97 2.38 2.74 11.00
N THR A 98 3.55 3.15 11.48
CA THR A 98 4.83 2.50 11.23
C THR A 98 5.33 1.87 12.51
N TYR A 99 5.71 0.59 12.45
CA TYR A 99 6.38 -0.08 13.55
C TYR A 99 7.84 -0.33 13.17
N LYS A 100 8.76 0.19 13.99
CA LYS A 100 10.19 -0.11 13.89
C LYS A 100 10.53 -1.25 14.84
N LEU A 101 11.02 -2.35 14.26
CA LEU A 101 11.43 -3.54 15.00
C LEU A 101 12.96 -3.59 15.05
N VAL A 102 13.52 -3.67 16.26
CA VAL A 102 14.97 -3.74 16.49
C VAL A 102 15.28 -4.97 17.31
N ARG A 103 15.99 -5.94 16.73
CA ARG A 103 16.50 -7.11 17.45
C ARG A 103 17.59 -6.68 18.43
N LYS A 104 17.44 -7.08 19.69
CA LYS A 104 18.43 -6.92 20.77
C LYS A 104 18.71 -8.30 21.37
N VAL A 105 19.93 -8.50 21.84
CA VAL A 105 20.31 -9.70 22.59
C VAL A 105 20.53 -9.28 24.04
N PHE A 106 19.80 -9.89 24.97
CA PHE A 106 19.93 -9.62 26.41
C PHE A 106 20.02 -10.96 27.15
N ASN A 107 21.06 -11.13 27.97
CA ASN A 107 21.34 -12.37 28.70
C ASN A 107 21.21 -13.64 27.84
N ASN A 108 21.82 -13.62 26.65
CA ASN A 108 21.80 -14.73 25.68
C ASN A 108 20.40 -15.12 25.15
N HIS A 109 19.40 -14.26 25.35
CA HIS A 109 18.06 -14.39 24.79
C HIS A 109 17.81 -13.28 23.77
N GLU A 110 17.01 -13.60 22.76
CA GLU A 110 16.61 -12.66 21.72
C GLU A 110 15.37 -11.87 22.16
N HIS A 111 15.45 -10.55 22.06
CA HIS A 111 14.36 -9.63 22.35
C HIS A 111 14.13 -8.72 21.16
N VAL A 112 12.88 -8.56 20.74
CA VAL A 112 12.52 -7.57 19.71
C VAL A 112 11.99 -6.33 20.41
N HIS A 113 12.70 -5.22 20.26
CA HIS A 113 12.25 -3.92 20.72
C HIS A 113 11.40 -3.28 19.63
N VAL A 114 10.11 -3.07 19.91
CA VAL A 114 9.13 -2.54 18.96
C VAL A 114 8.78 -1.10 19.33
N VAL A 115 8.87 -0.19 18.36
CA VAL A 115 8.50 1.23 18.52
C VAL A 115 7.45 1.57 17.46
N GLY A 116 6.27 2.01 17.89
CA GLY A 116 5.18 2.43 17.00
C GLY A 116 5.14 3.95 16.82
N LEU A 117 4.89 4.38 15.59
CA LEU A 117 4.79 5.78 15.16
C LEU A 117 3.53 5.93 14.32
N ARG A 118 2.71 6.96 14.56
CA ARG A 118 1.48 7.23 13.80
C ARG A 118 1.32 8.72 13.55
N GLY A 119 0.96 9.10 12.31
CA GLY A 119 0.50 10.47 12.01
C GLY A 119 1.60 11.50 11.73
N PHE A 120 2.74 11.10 11.16
CA PHE A 120 3.80 12.04 10.75
C PHE A 120 3.53 12.59 9.34
N ALA A 121 2.46 13.37 9.18
CA ALA A 121 2.32 14.24 8.02
C ALA A 121 2.99 15.59 8.34
N ALA A 122 3.79 16.12 7.42
CA ALA A 122 4.21 17.51 7.52
C ALA A 122 2.94 18.39 7.50
N PRO A 123 2.81 19.40 8.39
CA PRO A 123 1.69 20.33 8.27
C PRO A 123 1.74 20.96 6.87
N LEU A 124 0.60 20.91 6.16
CA LEU A 124 0.40 21.69 4.94
C LEU A 124 0.79 23.14 5.24
N PRO A 125 1.57 23.83 4.38
CA PRO A 125 1.80 25.24 4.55
C PRO A 125 0.45 25.94 4.60
N GLU A 126 0.15 26.56 5.73
CA GLU A 126 -1.07 27.34 5.93
C GLU A 126 -1.09 28.40 4.82
N ALA A 127 -2.09 28.34 3.94
CA ALA A 127 -2.26 29.36 2.93
C ALA A 127 -2.45 30.69 3.67
N LEU A 128 -1.46 31.58 3.55
CA LEU A 128 -1.48 32.90 4.17
C LEU A 128 -2.83 33.58 3.86
N PRO A 129 -3.63 33.91 4.88
CA PRO A 129 -4.84 34.68 4.67
C PRO A 129 -4.43 36.13 4.40
N GLY A 130 -4.47 36.56 3.13
CA GLY A 130 -4.36 37.99 2.84
C GLY A 130 -3.73 38.44 1.53
N THR A 131 -4.08 37.86 0.38
CA THR A 131 -3.93 38.57 -0.91
C THR A 131 -5.20 38.47 -1.75
N ALA A 132 -6.34 38.81 -1.14
CA ALA A 132 -7.52 39.28 -1.85
C ALA A 132 -7.74 40.71 -1.36
N ASP A 133 -6.97 41.64 -1.93
CA ASP A 133 -7.23 43.08 -2.07
C ASP A 133 -5.91 43.84 -2.21
N ALA A 134 -5.46 44.03 -3.46
CA ALA A 134 -4.76 45.24 -3.90
C ALA A 134 -4.60 45.24 -5.43
N SER A 135 -5.41 46.10 -6.06
CA SER A 135 -5.37 46.64 -7.44
C SER A 135 -5.83 45.74 -8.60
#